data_AF-A0A7V4LR70-F1
#
_entry.id   AF-A0A7V4LR70-F1
#
_cell.length_a   1.000
_cell.length_b   1.000
_cell.length_c   1.000
_cell.angle_alpha   90.00
_cell.angle_beta   90.00
_cell.angle_gamma   90.00
#
_symmetry.space_group_name_H-M   'P 1'
#
loop_
_entity.id
_entity.type
_entity.pdbx_description
1 polymer ?
#
loop_
_entity_poly.entity_id
_entity_poly.type
_entity_poly.pdbx_seq_one_letter_code
_entity_poly.pdbx_strand_id
1 'polypeptide(L)'
;MNAAYLHLLTSHAPVCAVVFGLLLWALGGCWRGPDFRRAALVLFVLAGLLSAPAYLSGAPARQALTARTDWDARAADQHEEQAGLALGATLALTAAAGFALFR
;
A
#
# COMPACT_ATOMS: atom_id res chain seq x y z
N MET A 1 -17.17 12.60 9.08
CA MET A 1 -16.48 11.57 8.28
C MET A 1 -16.42 10.30 9.11
N ASN A 2 -16.83 9.14 8.58
CA ASN A 2 -16.73 7.86 9.29
C ASN A 2 -15.45 7.12 8.87
N ALA A 3 -14.97 6.19 9.69
CA ALA A 3 -13.79 5.37 9.45
C ALA A 3 -13.81 4.66 8.09
N ALA A 4 -14.98 4.20 7.63
CA ALA A 4 -15.13 3.60 6.30
C ALA A 4 -14.74 4.55 5.16
N TYR A 5 -15.08 5.84 5.27
CA TYR A 5 -14.68 6.85 4.28
C TYR A 5 -13.17 7.08 4.30
N LEU A 6 -12.57 7.15 5.49
CA LEU A 6 -11.12 7.30 5.63
C LEU A 6 -10.38 6.10 5.02
N HIS A 7 -10.84 4.89 5.31
CA HIS A 7 -10.24 3.67 4.78
C HIS A 7 -10.37 3.57 3.26
N LEU A 8 -11.51 3.95 2.69
CA LEU A 8 -11.66 4.03 1.22
C LEU A 8 -10.67 5.02 0.59
N LEU A 9 -10.47 6.18 1.23
CA LEU A 9 -9.54 7.20 0.74
C LEU A 9 -8.07 6.74 0.80
N THR A 10 -7.69 6.03 1.85
CA THR A 10 -6.28 5.64 2.09
C THR A 10 -5.91 4.28 1.50
N SER A 11 -6.86 3.36 1.35
CA SER A 11 -6.64 1.96 0.93
C SER A 11 -5.90 1.80 -0.40
N HIS A 12 -6.15 2.69 -1.37
CA HIS A 12 -5.57 2.57 -2.71
C HIS A 12 -4.22 3.27 -2.86
N ALA A 13 -3.89 4.23 -1.98
CA ALA A 13 -2.67 5.01 -2.10
C ALA A 13 -1.37 4.17 -2.05
N PRO A 14 -1.22 3.19 -1.13
CA PRO A 14 -0.04 2.32 -1.11
C PRO A 14 0.10 1.49 -2.38
N VAL A 15 -1.01 0.93 -2.88
CA VAL A 15 -1.03 0.10 -4.09
C VAL A 15 -0.60 0.92 -5.31
N CYS A 16 -1.16 2.12 -5.47
CA CYS A 16 -0.75 3.03 -6.54
C CYS A 16 0.75 3.35 -6.47
N ALA A 17 1.28 3.65 -5.28
CA ALA A 17 2.71 3.93 -5.10
C ALA A 17 3.59 2.73 -5.52
N VAL A 18 3.21 1.50 -5.18
CA VAL A 18 3.90 0.28 -5.62
C VAL A 18 3.83 0.11 -7.14
N VAL A 19 2.63 0.23 -7.74
CA VAL A 19 2.44 0.06 -9.19
C VAL A 19 3.24 1.09 -9.98
N PHE A 20 3.17 2.37 -9.61
CA PHE A 20 3.96 3.42 -10.26
C PHE A 20 5.46 3.24 -10.01
N GLY A 21 5.86 2.79 -8.81
CA GLY A 21 7.24 2.44 -8.49
C GLY A 21 7.78 1.34 -9.40
N LEU A 22 7.01 0.27 -9.61
CA LEU A 22 7.39 -0.83 -10.51
C LEU A 22 7.52 -0.36 -11.96
N LEU A 23 6.60 0.49 -12.43
CA LEU A 23 6.66 1.07 -13.77
C LEU A 23 7.93 1.91 -13.95
N LEU A 24 8.24 2.80 -13.00
CA LEU A 24 9.46 3.62 -13.05
C LEU A 24 10.72 2.76 -12.95
N TRP A 25 10.71 1.71 -12.13
CA TRP A 25 11.84 0.80 -11.97
C TRP A 25 12.14 0.06 -13.28
N ALA A 26 11.10 -0.48 -13.94
CA ALA A 26 11.22 -1.13 -15.24
C ALA A 26 11.73 -0.16 -16.32
N LEU A 27 11.17 1.06 -16.39
CA LEU A 27 11.62 2.09 -17.32
C LEU A 27 13.06 2.53 -17.08
N GLY A 28 13.48 2.63 -15.80
CA GLY A 28 14.84 2.97 -15.41
C GLY A 28 15.86 1.87 -15.75
N GLY A 29 15.45 0.61 -15.65
CA GLY A 29 16.28 -0.54 -16.04
C GLY A 29 16.44 -0.68 -17.56
N CYS A 30 15.40 -0.37 -18.33
CA CYS A 30 15.44 -0.49 -19.77
C CYS A 30 16.03 0.73 -20.47
N TRP A 31 15.53 1.95 -20.23
CA TRP A 31 15.65 3.05 -21.19
C TRP A 31 16.16 4.39 -20.63
N ARG A 32 15.99 4.70 -19.33
CA ARG A 32 16.06 6.11 -18.86
C ARG A 32 17.02 6.42 -17.70
N GLY A 33 17.94 5.52 -17.35
CA GLY A 33 19.07 5.83 -16.47
C GLY A 33 18.76 5.93 -14.96
N PRO A 34 19.72 6.40 -14.14
CA PRO A 34 19.69 6.28 -12.67
C PRO A 34 18.57 7.08 -11.99
N ASP A 35 18.07 8.16 -12.60
CA ASP A 35 17.06 9.03 -11.99
C ASP A 35 15.69 8.35 -11.88
N PHE A 36 15.29 7.58 -12.90
CA PHE A 36 14.05 6.78 -12.87
C PHE A 36 14.12 5.68 -11.81
N ARG A 37 15.29 5.07 -11.65
CA ARG A 37 15.53 4.06 -10.61
C ARG A 37 15.44 4.68 -9.21
N ARG A 38 16.01 5.86 -8.99
CA ARG A 38 15.88 6.59 -7.71
C ARG A 38 14.44 6.97 -7.41
N ALA A 39 13.71 7.51 -8.40
CA ALA A 39 12.30 7.85 -8.25
C ALA A 39 11.44 6.62 -7.88
N ALA A 40 11.70 5.47 -8.51
CA ALA A 40 11.05 4.21 -8.15
C ALA A 40 11.31 3.79 -6.70
N LEU A 41 12.56 3.87 -6.25
CA LEU A 41 12.93 3.53 -4.87
C LEU A 41 12.23 4.46 -3.86
N VAL A 42 12.15 5.76 -4.16
CA VAL A 42 11.40 6.71 -3.33
C VAL A 42 9.91 6.35 -3.27
N LEU A 43 9.28 5.97 -4.39
CA LEU A 43 7.89 5.53 -4.40
C LEU A 43 7.67 4.27 -3.56
N PHE A 44 8.60 3.32 -3.57
CA PHE A 44 8.51 2.14 -2.71
C PHE A 44 8.59 2.50 -1.22
N VAL A 45 9.43 3.46 -0.84
CA VAL A 45 9.46 3.96 0.55
C VAL A 45 8.16 4.65 0.93
N LEU A 46 7.62 5.48 0.03
CA LEU A 46 6.32 6.14 0.23
C LEU A 46 5.18 5.12 0.37
N ALA A 47 5.22 4.02 -0.38
CA ALA A 47 4.21 2.96 -0.27
C ALA A 47 4.15 2.37 1.15
N GLY A 48 5.31 2.09 1.76
CA GLY A 48 5.37 1.63 3.15
C GLY A 48 4.81 2.65 4.13
N LEU A 49 5.17 3.92 3.99
CA LEU A 49 4.63 4.99 4.85
C LEU A 49 3.10 5.12 4.73
N LEU A 50 2.56 5.04 3.51
CA LEU A 50 1.13 5.13 3.24
C LEU A 50 0.36 3.86 3.66
N SER A 51 1.02 2.71 3.72
CA SER A 51 0.38 1.45 4.17
C SER A 51 -0.03 1.48 5.64
N ALA A 52 0.64 2.28 6.48
CA ALA A 52 0.30 2.42 7.89
C ALA A 52 -1.11 3.00 8.12
N PRO A 53 -1.46 4.21 7.61
CA PRO A 53 -2.82 4.73 7.77
C PRO A 53 -3.88 3.89 7.05
N ALA A 54 -3.53 3.21 5.94
CA ALA A 54 -4.44 2.29 5.25
C ALA A 54 -4.78 1.08 6.14
N TYR A 55 -3.78 0.42 6.72
CA TYR A 55 -3.96 -0.76 7.57
C TYR A 55 -4.67 -0.42 8.89
N LEU A 56 -4.23 0.65 9.56
CA LEU A 56 -4.81 1.07 10.86
C LEU A 56 -6.27 1.54 10.75
N SER A 57 -6.69 2.04 9.59
CA SER A 57 -8.09 2.44 9.36
C SER A 57 -9.03 1.28 9.04
N GLY A 58 -8.51 0.07 8.78
CA GLY A 58 -9.30 -1.09 8.36
C GLY A 58 -10.24 -1.63 9.43
N ALA A 59 -9.75 -1.88 10.65
CA ALA A 59 -10.59 -2.39 11.74
C ALA A 59 -11.73 -1.41 12.14
N PRO A 60 -11.47 -0.09 12.30
CA PRO A 60 -12.54 0.89 12.50
C PRO A 60 -13.55 0.94 11.33
N ALA A 61 -13.08 0.77 10.09
CA ALA A 61 -13.96 0.73 8.92
C ALA A 61 -14.86 -0.52 8.92
N ARG A 62 -14.33 -1.68 9.29
CA ARG A 62 -15.11 -2.91 9.49
C ARG A 62 -16.21 -2.67 10.52
N GLN A 63 -15.85 -2.22 11.72
CA GLN A 63 -16.81 -2.00 12.81
C GLN A 63 -17.94 -1.05 12.40
N ALA A 64 -17.62 0.00 11.63
CA ALA A 64 -18.60 0.94 11.10
C ALA A 64 -19.58 0.32 10.09
N LEU A 65 -19.23 -0.79 9.45
CA LEU A 65 -20.01 -1.43 8.39
C LEU A 65 -20.70 -2.74 8.84
N THR A 66 -20.24 -3.38 9.91
CA THR A 66 -20.76 -4.69 10.38
C THR A 66 -22.24 -4.66 10.76
N ALA A 67 -22.80 -3.50 11.12
CA ALA A 67 -24.21 -3.34 11.45
C ALA A 67 -25.14 -3.29 10.22
N ARG A 68 -24.60 -3.25 9.00
CA ARG A 68 -25.41 -3.20 7.77
C ARG A 68 -25.96 -4.57 7.41
N THR A 69 -27.16 -4.60 6.83
CA THR A 69 -27.84 -5.84 6.42
C THR A 69 -27.21 -6.51 5.20
N ASP A 70 -26.45 -5.75 4.40
CA ASP A 70 -25.71 -6.22 3.22
C ASP A 70 -24.23 -6.55 3.53
N TRP A 71 -23.87 -6.66 4.81
CA TRP A 71 -22.51 -6.96 5.23
C TRP A 71 -22.09 -8.39 4.89
N ASP A 72 -21.02 -8.52 4.12
CA ASP A 72 -20.34 -9.81 3.87
C ASP A 72 -19.10 -9.93 4.75
N ALA A 73 -19.25 -10.64 5.88
CA ALA A 73 -18.15 -10.89 6.81
C ALA A 73 -17.01 -11.68 6.17
N ARG A 74 -17.30 -12.63 5.27
CA ARG A 74 -16.24 -13.45 4.65
C ARG A 74 -15.38 -12.63 3.72
N ALA A 75 -15.99 -11.75 2.92
CA ALA A 75 -15.26 -10.82 2.07
C ALA A 75 -14.36 -9.89 2.90
N ALA A 76 -14.86 -9.40 4.04
CA ALA A 76 -14.10 -8.53 4.93
C ALA A 76 -12.94 -9.24 5.64
N ASP A 77 -13.11 -10.51 6.02
CA ASP A 77 -12.05 -11.32 6.63
C ASP A 77 -10.95 -11.61 5.60
N GLN A 78 -11.33 -12.01 4.39
CA GLN A 78 -10.38 -12.22 3.28
C GLN A 78 -9.61 -10.94 2.94
N HIS A 79 -10.28 -9.80 2.95
CA HIS A 79 -9.65 -8.51 2.71
C HIS A 79 -8.58 -8.18 3.76
N GLU A 80 -8.85 -8.44 5.04
CA GLU A 80 -7.87 -8.20 6.11
C GLU A 80 -6.69 -9.18 6.05
N GLU A 81 -6.93 -10.46 5.76
CA GLU A 81 -5.85 -11.43 5.56
C GLU A 81 -4.92 -10.99 4.43
N GLN A 82 -5.49 -10.58 3.29
CA GLN A 82 -4.75 -10.04 2.16
C GLN A 82 -4.04 -8.73 2.50
N ALA A 83 -4.67 -7.86 3.30
CA ALA A 83 -4.05 -6.61 3.76
C ALA A 83 -2.83 -6.88 4.64
N GLY A 84 -2.87 -7.90 5.50
CA GLY A 84 -1.73 -8.33 6.31
C GLY A 84 -0.55 -8.81 5.46
N LEU A 85 -0.82 -9.65 4.46
CA LEU A 85 0.20 -10.11 3.50
C LEU A 85 0.77 -8.95 2.68
N ALA A 86 -0.10 -8.06 2.18
CA ALA A 86 0.29 -6.90 1.40
C ALA A 86 1.14 -5.92 2.23
N LEU A 87 0.78 -5.70 3.49
CA LEU A 87 1.58 -4.88 4.42
C LEU A 87 2.97 -5.47 4.60
N GLY A 88 3.08 -6.77 4.91
CA GLY A 88 4.36 -7.45 5.08
C GLY A 88 5.26 -7.34 3.84
N ALA A 89 4.69 -7.60 2.65
CA ALA A 89 5.41 -7.47 1.38
C ALA A 89 5.84 -6.02 1.10
N THR A 90 4.97 -5.04 1.38
CA THR A 90 5.27 -3.62 1.17
C THR A 90 6.35 -3.11 2.11
N LEU A 91 6.36 -3.56 3.37
CA LEU A 91 7.41 -3.22 4.34
C LEU A 91 8.76 -3.83 3.96
N ALA A 92 8.77 -5.09 3.49
CA ALA A 92 9.99 -5.72 2.99
C ALA A 92 10.55 -4.97 1.76
N LEU A 93 9.67 -4.59 0.82
CA LEU A 93 10.03 -3.78 -0.34
C LEU A 93 10.55 -2.40 0.07
N THR A 94 9.93 -1.76 1.05
CA THR A 94 10.36 -0.47 1.62
C THR A 94 11.75 -0.58 2.24
N ALA A 95 12.02 -1.62 3.03
CA ALA A 95 13.33 -1.85 3.63
C ALA A 95 14.41 -2.08 2.57
N ALA A 96 14.13 -2.91 1.57
CA ALA A 96 15.03 -3.14 0.45
C ALA A 96 15.30 -1.85 -0.36
N ALA A 97 14.26 -1.07 -0.62
CA ALA A 97 14.36 0.19 -1.35
C ALA A 97 15.15 1.25 -0.57
N GLY A 98 14.90 1.37 0.73
CA GLY A 98 15.66 2.22 1.64
C GLY A 98 17.13 1.85 1.64
N PHE A 99 17.46 0.56 1.84
CA PHE A 99 18.84 0.09 1.77
C PHE A 99 19.51 0.43 0.43
N ALA A 100 18.81 0.24 -0.69
CA ALA A 100 19.33 0.54 -2.01
C ALA A 100 19.50 2.05 -2.30
N LEU A 101 18.80 2.94 -1.58
CA LEU A 101 18.98 4.39 -1.70
C LEU A 101 20.23 4.90 -0.96
N PHE A 102 20.62 4.25 0.14
CA PHE A 102 21.75 4.66 0.98
C PHE A 102 23.06 3.92 0.67
N ARG A 103 23.06 3.02 -0.31
CA ARG A 103 24.25 2.29 -0.78
C ARG A 103 24.76 2.88 -2.10
#